data_AF-A0A0G0GAM2-F1
#
_entry.id   AF-A0A0G0GAM2-F1
#
_cell.length_a   1.000
_cell.length_b   1.000
_cell.length_c   1.000
_cell.angle_alpha   90.00
_cell.angle_beta   90.00
_cell.angle_gamma   90.00
#
_symmetry.space_group_name_H-M   'P 1'
#
loop_
_entity.id
_entity.type
_entity.pdbx_description
1 polymer ?
#
loop_
_entity_poly.entity_id
_entity_poly.type
_entity_poly.pdbx_seq_one_letter_code
_entity_poly.pdbx_strand_id
1 'polypeptide(L)'
;MAQEPQLGQLDYLTVFINKILDEAGMETMAEELRDEFVPKFVAEAYTRLGLALFPLLNKEQLEAYGKLMERDDVEDSMVFDFWKTSLPNFEQLVQTTLNQFATELKNNLQK
;
A
#
# COMPACT_ATOMS: atom_id res chain seq x y z
N MET A 1 6.02 -12.16 -31.07
CA MET A 1 5.35 -12.65 -29.85
C MET A 1 5.32 -11.48 -28.89
N ALA A 2 4.15 -10.86 -28.73
CA ALA A 2 3.99 -9.84 -27.70
C ALA A 2 4.13 -10.55 -26.37
N GLN A 3 5.13 -10.18 -25.58
CA GLN A 3 5.13 -10.52 -24.18
C GLN A 3 4.03 -9.66 -23.57
N GLU A 4 2.88 -10.25 -23.30
CA GLU A 4 1.88 -9.63 -22.44
C GLU A 4 2.59 -9.29 -21.12
N PRO A 5 2.45 -8.06 -20.60
CA PRO A 5 3.06 -7.72 -19.33
C PRO A 5 2.52 -8.71 -18.31
N GLN A 6 3.41 -9.49 -17.72
CA GLN A 6 3.07 -10.34 -16.59
C GLN A 6 2.48 -9.40 -15.54
N LEU A 7 1.17 -9.55 -15.30
CA LEU A 7 0.38 -8.83 -14.29
C LEU A 7 0.88 -9.22 -12.89
N GLY A 8 2.16 -8.98 -12.60
CA GLY A 8 2.79 -9.35 -11.35
C GLY A 8 2.07 -8.61 -10.25
N GLN A 9 1.29 -9.32 -9.43
CA GLN A 9 0.68 -8.79 -8.21
C GLN A 9 0.12 -7.36 -8.36
N LEU A 10 -0.53 -7.06 -9.51
CA LEU A 10 -1.01 -5.73 -9.89
C LEU A 10 -1.43 -4.94 -8.65
N ASP A 11 -0.56 -4.01 -8.26
CA ASP A 11 -0.59 -3.12 -7.11
C ASP A 11 -1.85 -3.27 -6.23
N TYR A 12 -1.74 -4.14 -5.21
CA TYR A 12 -2.81 -4.40 -4.25
C TYR A 12 -3.40 -3.11 -3.67
N LEU A 13 -2.56 -2.09 -3.45
CA LEU A 13 -3.04 -0.81 -2.96
C LEU A 13 -3.83 -0.06 -4.03
N THR A 14 -3.40 -0.06 -5.30
CA THR A 14 -4.22 0.48 -6.40
C THR A 14 -5.61 -0.18 -6.46
N VAL A 15 -5.69 -1.51 -6.35
CA VAL A 15 -6.99 -2.22 -6.32
C VAL A 15 -7.81 -1.81 -5.09
N PHE A 16 -7.16 -1.73 -3.93
CA PHE A 16 -7.79 -1.32 -2.68
C PHE A 16 -8.34 0.11 -2.75
N ILE A 17 -7.56 1.07 -3.26
CA ILE A 17 -7.99 2.47 -3.44
C ILE A 17 -9.17 2.56 -4.40
N ASN A 18 -9.10 1.87 -5.55
CA ASN A 18 -10.23 1.87 -6.51
C ASN A 18 -11.51 1.35 -5.86
N LYS A 19 -11.43 0.29 -5.07
CA LYS A 19 -12.57 -0.24 -4.32
C LYS A 19 -13.12 0.78 -3.31
N ILE A 20 -12.26 1.51 -2.59
CA ILE A 20 -12.72 2.55 -1.65
C ILE A 20 -13.47 3.66 -2.38
N LEU A 21 -12.95 4.10 -3.53
CA LEU A 21 -13.58 5.14 -4.35
C LEU A 21 -14.96 4.70 -4.83
N ASP A 22 -15.09 3.47 -5.31
CA ASP A 22 -16.38 2.90 -5.73
C ASP A 22 -17.36 2.82 -4.55
N GLU A 23 -16.91 2.33 -3.38
CA GLU A 23 -17.73 2.29 -2.16
C GLU A 23 -18.09 3.68 -1.62
N ALA A 24 -17.40 4.74 -2.05
CA ALA A 24 -17.69 6.13 -1.72
C ALA A 24 -18.71 6.79 -2.67
N GLY A 25 -19.16 6.10 -3.72
CA GLY A 25 -20.05 6.67 -4.75
C GLY A 25 -19.31 7.35 -5.91
N MET A 26 -18.00 7.10 -6.06
CA MET A 26 -17.16 7.70 -7.11
C MET A 26 -16.97 6.78 -8.32
N GLU A 27 -17.79 5.74 -8.48
CA GLU A 27 -17.73 4.80 -9.60
C GLU A 27 -17.88 5.47 -10.97
N THR A 28 -18.56 6.63 -11.02
CA THR A 28 -18.76 7.43 -12.24
C THR A 28 -17.72 8.52 -12.45
N MET A 29 -16.71 8.61 -11.58
CA MET A 29 -15.61 9.56 -11.73
C MET A 29 -14.90 9.36 -13.08
N ALA A 30 -14.65 10.46 -13.79
CA ALA A 30 -13.95 10.43 -15.07
C ALA A 30 -12.59 9.73 -14.95
N GLU A 31 -12.21 8.95 -15.96
CA GLU A 31 -10.96 8.18 -16.00
C GLU A 31 -9.74 9.09 -15.78
N GLU A 32 -9.73 10.27 -16.40
CA GLU A 32 -8.68 11.28 -16.24
C GLU A 32 -8.50 11.72 -14.78
N LEU A 33 -9.59 11.83 -14.02
CA LEU A 33 -9.53 12.16 -12.59
C LEU A 33 -9.07 10.95 -11.78
N ARG A 34 -9.45 9.72 -12.14
CA ARG A 34 -8.93 8.50 -11.49
C ARG A 34 -7.43 8.39 -11.66
N ASP A 35 -6.94 8.59 -12.87
CA ASP A 35 -5.50 8.51 -13.18
C ASP A 35 -4.70 9.57 -12.42
N GLU A 36 -5.30 10.73 -12.13
CA GLU A 36 -4.65 11.77 -11.33
C GLU A 36 -4.66 11.46 -9.81
N PHE A 37 -5.78 10.97 -9.27
CA PHE A 37 -5.97 10.86 -7.82
C PHE A 37 -5.58 9.50 -7.25
N VAL A 38 -5.78 8.40 -7.97
CA VAL A 38 -5.47 7.04 -7.48
C VAL A 38 -3.99 6.93 -7.08
N PRO A 39 -3.00 7.35 -7.89
CA PRO A 39 -1.59 7.27 -7.49
C PRO A 39 -1.27 8.06 -6.22
N LYS A 40 -1.94 9.20 -6.00
CA LYS A 40 -1.75 10.03 -4.79
C LYS A 40 -2.27 9.31 -3.54
N PHE A 41 -3.44 8.68 -3.63
CA PHE A 41 -4.00 7.90 -2.52
C PHE A 41 -3.20 6.62 -2.24
N VAL A 42 -2.62 5.99 -3.27
CA VAL A 42 -1.70 4.86 -3.10
C VAL A 42 -0.44 5.28 -2.36
N ALA A 43 0.19 6.39 -2.76
CA ALA A 43 1.37 6.92 -2.07
C ALA A 43 1.08 7.29 -0.59
N GLU A 44 -0.09 7.85 -0.32
CA GLU A 44 -0.55 8.14 1.04
C GLU A 44 -0.77 6.84 1.85
N ALA A 45 -1.37 5.80 1.24
CA ALA A 45 -1.53 4.50 1.89
C ALA A 45 -0.17 3.87 2.25
N TYR A 46 0.81 3.90 1.34
CA TYR A 46 2.17 3.45 1.62
C TYR A 46 2.81 4.24 2.77
N THR A 47 2.66 5.57 2.77
CA THR A 47 3.18 6.43 3.84
C THR A 47 2.58 6.07 5.19
N ARG A 48 1.27 5.88 5.26
CA ARG A 48 0.55 5.49 6.49
C ARG A 48 0.96 4.11 6.98
N LEU A 49 1.16 3.15 6.08
CA LEU A 49 1.69 1.84 6.43
C LEU A 49 3.10 1.97 7.01
N GLY A 50 3.99 2.74 6.38
CA GLY A 50 5.32 3.02 6.93
C GLY A 50 5.26 3.60 8.34
N LEU A 51 4.44 4.63 8.56
CA LEU A 51 4.26 5.26 9.88
C LEU A 51 3.70 4.30 10.94
N ALA A 52 2.86 3.35 10.54
CA ALA A 52 2.30 2.35 11.45
C ALA A 52 3.30 1.23 11.79
N LEU A 53 4.15 0.84 10.83
CA LEU A 53 5.00 -0.34 10.92
C LEU A 53 6.41 -0.03 11.42
N PHE A 54 7.06 1.05 10.95
CA PHE A 54 8.44 1.39 11.33
C PHE A 54 8.67 1.51 12.84
N PRO A 55 7.78 2.15 13.63
CA PRO A 55 7.98 2.27 15.07
C PRO A 55 7.96 0.94 15.82
N LEU A 56 7.46 -0.13 15.19
CA LEU A 56 7.36 -1.47 15.78
C LEU A 56 8.62 -2.30 15.56
N LEU A 57 9.52 -1.86 14.68
CA LEU A 57 10.80 -2.52 14.45
C LEU A 57 11.77 -2.22 15.60
N ASN A 58 12.47 -3.26 16.04
CA ASN A 58 13.62 -3.09 16.93
C ASN A 58 14.87 -2.64 16.14
N LYS A 59 15.96 -2.37 16.86
CA LYS A 59 17.21 -1.90 16.24
C LYS A 59 17.78 -2.87 15.19
N GLU A 60 17.81 -4.18 15.48
CA GLU A 60 18.34 -5.19 14.56
C GLU A 60 17.50 -5.29 13.29
N GLN A 61 16.17 -5.20 13.43
CA GLN A 61 15.23 -5.21 12.32
C GLN A 61 15.35 -3.95 11.46
N LEU A 62 15.56 -2.78 12.07
CA LEU A 62 15.82 -1.52 11.34
C LEU A 62 17.11 -1.60 10.53
N GLU A 63 18.19 -2.14 11.11
CA GLU A 63 19.46 -2.36 10.39
C GLU A 63 19.29 -3.36 9.24
N ALA A 64 18.52 -4.44 9.44
CA ALA A 64 18.22 -5.41 8.41
C ALA A 64 17.38 -4.80 7.27
N TYR A 65 16.40 -3.96 7.61
CA TYR A 65 15.61 -3.22 6.62
C TYR A 65 16.50 -2.27 5.80
N GLY A 66 17.39 -1.50 6.46
CA GLY A 66 18.33 -0.62 5.78
C GLY A 66 19.21 -1.37 4.78
N LYS A 67 19.80 -2.50 5.21
CA LYS A 67 20.59 -3.38 4.32
C LYS A 67 19.79 -3.97 3.17
N LEU A 68 18.50 -4.28 3.40
CA LEU A 68 17.63 -4.73 2.33
C LEU A 68 17.48 -3.62 1.28
N MET A 69 17.13 -2.40 1.71
CA MET A 69 16.91 -1.25 0.82
C MET A 69 18.17 -0.76 0.08
N GLU A 70 19.37 -1.09 0.56
CA GLU A 70 20.64 -0.76 -0.10
C GLU A 70 20.97 -1.67 -1.30
N ARG A 71 20.19 -2.75 -1.52
CA ARG A 71 20.46 -3.69 -2.62
C ARG A 71 19.83 -3.19 -3.92
N ASP A 72 20.55 -3.41 -5.03
CA ASP A 72 20.06 -3.08 -6.37
C ASP A 72 19.04 -4.11 -6.92
N ASP A 73 18.90 -5.26 -6.26
CA ASP A 73 18.06 -6.40 -6.65
C ASP A 73 16.85 -6.62 -5.74
N VAL A 74 16.39 -5.57 -5.03
CA VAL A 74 15.20 -5.67 -4.17
C VAL A 74 13.95 -5.78 -5.01
N GLU A 75 13.24 -6.90 -4.83
CA GLU A 75 11.89 -7.10 -5.32
C GLU A 75 10.85 -6.80 -4.23
N ASP A 76 9.66 -6.34 -4.60
CA ASP A 76 8.56 -6.03 -3.67
C ASP A 76 8.22 -7.19 -2.73
N SER A 77 8.30 -8.43 -3.24
CA SER A 77 8.06 -9.63 -2.44
C SER A 77 9.08 -9.80 -1.30
N MET A 78 10.33 -9.39 -1.51
CA MET A 78 11.37 -9.46 -0.47
C MET A 78 11.08 -8.46 0.66
N VAL A 79 10.58 -7.27 0.30
CA VAL A 79 10.16 -6.25 1.28
C VAL A 79 8.96 -6.75 2.07
N PHE A 80 7.99 -7.35 1.40
CA PHE A 80 6.82 -7.93 2.04
C PHE A 80 7.18 -9.08 3.01
N ASP A 81 8.07 -9.98 2.58
CA ASP A 81 8.55 -11.08 3.42
C ASP A 81 9.34 -10.58 4.64
N PHE A 82 10.11 -9.51 4.49
CA PHE A 82 10.77 -8.84 5.61
C PHE A 82 9.74 -8.38 6.67
N TRP A 83 8.66 -7.72 6.23
CA TRP A 83 7.64 -7.23 7.16
C TRP A 83 6.90 -8.37 7.87
N LYS A 84 6.51 -9.42 7.12
CA LYS A 84 5.88 -10.62 7.69
C LYS A 84 6.74 -11.32 8.71
N THR A 85 8.04 -11.39 8.46
CA THR A 85 9.00 -12.05 9.35
C THR A 85 9.29 -11.19 10.59
N SER A 86 9.36 -9.87 10.42
CA SER A 86 9.71 -8.94 11.49
C SER A 86 8.56 -8.66 12.45
N LEU A 87 7.31 -8.71 11.96
CA LEU A 87 6.11 -8.34 12.71
C LEU A 87 5.09 -9.50 12.70
N PRO A 88 4.94 -10.25 13.81
CA PRO A 88 4.02 -11.40 13.87
C PRO A 88 2.55 -11.07 13.58
N ASN A 89 2.14 -9.82 13.79
CA ASN A 89 0.79 -9.31 13.52
C ASN A 89 0.73 -8.41 12.29
N PHE A 90 1.70 -8.50 11.38
CA PHE A 90 1.81 -7.65 10.19
C PHE A 90 0.50 -7.53 9.40
N GLU A 91 -0.13 -8.66 9.05
CA GLU A 91 -1.36 -8.65 8.25
C GLU A 91 -2.51 -7.89 8.95
N GLN A 92 -2.63 -8.07 10.27
CA GLN A 92 -3.63 -7.35 11.06
C GLN A 92 -3.35 -5.85 11.13
N LEU A 93 -2.07 -5.45 11.24
CA LEU A 93 -1.66 -4.05 11.25
C LEU A 93 -1.97 -3.39 9.89
N VAL A 94 -1.57 -4.03 8.79
CA VAL A 94 -1.87 -3.57 7.43
C VAL A 94 -3.37 -3.39 7.26
N GLN A 95 -4.16 -4.42 7.59
CA GLN A 95 -5.61 -4.37 7.47
C GLN A 95 -6.22 -3.24 8.31
N THR A 96 -5.75 -3.06 9.55
CA THR A 96 -6.25 -2.02 10.46
C THR A 96 -5.95 -0.62 9.92
N THR A 97 -4.69 -0.38 9.52
CA THR A 97 -4.25 0.91 8.97
C THR A 97 -5.00 1.26 7.68
N LEU A 98 -5.14 0.29 6.78
CA LEU A 98 -5.86 0.48 5.53
C LEU A 98 -7.36 0.71 5.77
N ASN A 99 -8.00 0.00 6.69
CA ASN A 99 -9.42 0.22 7.03
C ASN A 99 -9.67 1.59 7.65
N GLN A 100 -8.77 2.06 8.52
CA GLN A 100 -8.82 3.42 9.07
C GLN A 100 -8.71 4.46 7.96
N PHE A 101 -7.72 4.30 7.08
CA PHE A 101 -7.56 5.18 5.93
C PHE A 101 -8.78 5.17 5.00
N ALA A 102 -9.33 4.00 4.67
CA ALA A 102 -10.55 3.86 3.88
C ALA A 102 -11.72 4.64 4.49
N THR A 103 -11.90 4.54 5.81
CA THR A 103 -12.97 5.22 6.53
C THR A 103 -12.81 6.74 6.46
N GLU A 104 -11.59 7.24 6.70
CA GLU A 104 -11.27 8.67 6.59
C GLU A 104 -11.49 9.19 5.16
N LEU A 105 -11.02 8.45 4.15
CA LEU A 105 -11.14 8.83 2.76
C LEU A 105 -12.62 8.95 2.34
N LYS A 106 -13.45 7.94 2.65
CA LYS A 106 -14.89 7.97 2.38
C LYS A 106 -15.57 9.16 3.05
N ASN A 107 -15.28 9.39 4.32
CA ASN A 107 -15.84 10.52 5.07
C ASN A 107 -15.45 11.89 4.51
N ASN A 108 -14.30 12.00 3.85
CA ASN A 108 -13.86 13.24 3.20
C ASN A 108 -14.45 13.43 1.80
N LEU A 109 -14.74 12.34 1.09
CA LEU A 109 -15.37 12.38 -0.23
C LEU A 109 -16.88 12.62 -0.18
N GLN A 110 -17.54 12.27 0.93
CA GLN A 110 -18.99 12.42 1.12
C GLN A 110 -19.40 13.78 1.75
N LYS A 111 -18.44 14.67 2.02
CA LYS A 111 -18.67 16.02 2.56
C LYS A 111 -18.73 17.05 1.45
#